data_AF-A0A662JR39-F1
#
_entry.id   AF-A0A662JR39-F1
#
_cell.length_a   1.000
_cell.length_b   1.000
_cell.length_c   1.000
_cell.angle_alpha   90.00
_cell.angle_beta   90.00
_cell.angle_gamma   90.00
#
_symmetry.space_group_name_H-M   'P 1'
#
loop_
_entity.id
_entity.type
_entity.pdbx_description
1 polymer ?
#
loop_
_entity_poly.entity_id
_entity_poly.type
_entity_poly.pdbx_seq_one_letter_code
_entity_poly.pdbx_strand_id
1 'polypeptide(L)'
;MKKTKFPHYLCNTAIIIVLTLSVTFNPLLTWEVNSAEKPKNNTTLKEQTNHVSESTELKQHHPLLNDDSNNEPFGVWIYTNYNDLETYTPVKITFIQFIYTIFHPYYSIPYSLDVDNDGNDDVHGNIHLYLTSFSSPKFSPGMKVSLDTEVKENIDTQAELTLALDAHIPAFLSGGYISLKTGYYSPQNETIPKKITTGFSYTFNFLTNNKRMFQLDIVPELQETGNLTGLFSYSTFTSTGTKKINKTFLVDFAPATELHITTIPKQLKVHYEFGESSGVKTKIRFQTIEGTQTKMMHSFTINPLPAYMSFDLTLLGEHTFLYESDTSYDITYTMESTQNNTIVKLELTGLPTRVKADWGLNVKILPLSASAYVDLNMSDNLDKVALYFNNSKKPFMEIKDFPKRLYLKGYIDSHLKGYITAYKYSGAPTQLTTVFSLSKWEVTGVLTVKDGYLSVTWGIP
;
A
#
# COMPACT_ATOMS: atom_id res chain seq x y z
N MET A 1 12.78 -7.73 44.84
CA MET A 1 12.68 -8.53 43.60
C MET A 1 12.47 -7.61 42.40
N LYS A 2 13.47 -7.49 41.52
CA LYS A 2 13.33 -6.73 40.25
C LYS A 2 12.36 -7.48 39.35
N LYS A 3 11.16 -6.93 39.12
CA LYS A 3 10.20 -7.46 38.14
C LYS A 3 10.92 -7.55 36.78
N THR A 4 11.09 -8.77 36.27
CA THR A 4 11.71 -9.05 34.97
C THR A 4 10.81 -8.47 33.87
N LYS A 5 11.08 -7.22 33.46
CA LYS A 5 10.39 -6.56 32.33
C LYS A 5 10.73 -7.19 30.96
N PHE A 6 11.64 -8.15 30.95
CA PHE A 6 12.20 -8.81 29.77
C PHE A 6 11.16 -9.43 28.81
N PRO A 7 10.12 -10.17 29.26
CA PRO A 7 9.14 -10.78 28.35
C PRO A 7 8.21 -9.75 27.69
N HIS A 8 7.93 -8.65 28.39
CA HIS A 8 7.07 -7.56 27.88
C HIS A 8 7.72 -6.80 26.72
N TYR A 9 9.03 -6.56 26.79
CA TYR A 9 9.74 -5.86 25.71
C TYR A 9 9.79 -6.71 24.44
N LEU A 10 10.09 -8.01 24.53
CA LEU A 10 10.11 -8.92 23.37
C LEU A 10 8.74 -9.08 22.70
N CYS A 11 7.67 -9.18 23.50
CA CYS A 11 6.29 -9.26 23.01
C CYS A 11 5.86 -7.98 22.29
N ASN A 12 6.09 -6.81 22.91
CA ASN A 12 5.77 -5.53 22.31
C ASN A 12 6.61 -5.30 21.04
N THR A 13 7.88 -5.71 21.02
CA THR A 13 8.73 -5.60 19.83
C THR A 13 8.24 -6.46 18.69
N ALA A 14 7.85 -7.72 18.92
CA ALA A 14 7.29 -8.58 17.87
C ALA A 14 5.96 -8.04 17.34
N ILE A 15 5.07 -7.58 18.22
CA ILE A 15 3.80 -6.96 17.84
C ILE A 15 4.03 -5.64 17.09
N ILE A 16 4.98 -4.81 17.53
CA ILE A 16 5.37 -3.57 16.84
C ILE A 16 5.92 -3.93 15.47
N ILE A 17 6.79 -4.92 15.33
CA ILE A 17 7.31 -5.35 14.02
C ILE A 17 6.16 -5.82 13.13
N VAL A 18 5.26 -6.68 13.60
CA VAL A 18 4.11 -7.17 12.82
C VAL A 18 3.15 -6.05 12.41
N LEU A 19 2.81 -5.15 13.35
CA LEU A 19 1.96 -3.98 13.06
C LEU A 19 2.66 -3.00 12.13
N THR A 20 3.96 -2.78 12.32
CA THR A 20 4.75 -1.91 11.44
C THR A 20 4.81 -2.50 10.05
N LEU A 21 5.14 -3.79 9.89
CA LEU A 21 5.10 -4.51 8.62
C LEU A 21 3.71 -4.39 7.97
N SER A 22 2.63 -4.57 8.73
CA SER A 22 1.26 -4.50 8.17
C SER A 22 0.88 -3.09 7.69
N VAL A 23 1.28 -2.03 8.41
CA VAL A 23 1.05 -0.62 8.02
C VAL A 23 1.98 -0.20 6.89
N THR A 24 3.22 -0.67 6.92
CA THR A 24 4.20 -0.50 5.85
C THR A 24 3.62 -1.07 4.57
N PHE A 25 3.27 -2.34 4.52
CA PHE A 25 3.02 -3.01 3.24
C PHE A 25 1.61 -2.86 2.67
N ASN A 26 0.66 -2.23 3.37
CA ASN A 26 -0.69 -2.03 2.86
C ASN A 26 -1.10 -0.55 2.95
N PRO A 27 -0.64 0.31 2.01
CA PRO A 27 -0.93 1.75 2.01
C PRO A 27 -2.43 2.03 1.76
N LEU A 28 -3.14 1.08 1.14
CA LEU A 28 -4.57 1.16 0.86
C LEU A 28 -5.45 0.91 2.10
N LEU A 29 -4.86 0.65 3.27
CA LEU A 29 -5.60 0.41 4.50
C LEU A 29 -6.07 1.65 5.24
N THR A 30 -5.29 2.73 5.18
CA THR A 30 -5.62 4.01 5.82
C THR A 30 -6.86 4.66 5.21
N TRP A 31 -7.31 4.11 4.08
CA TRP A 31 -8.58 4.34 3.41
C TRP A 31 -9.82 4.07 4.29
N GLU A 32 -9.96 2.89 4.90
CA GLU A 32 -11.23 2.51 5.55
C GLU A 32 -11.32 3.02 6.99
N VAL A 33 -10.21 3.04 7.71
CA VAL A 33 -10.17 3.49 9.13
C VAL A 33 -10.62 4.95 9.25
N ASN A 34 -10.20 5.82 8.33
CA ASN A 34 -10.58 7.24 8.34
C ASN A 34 -12.01 7.52 7.84
N SER A 35 -12.68 6.54 7.24
CA SER A 35 -14.09 6.67 6.84
C SER A 35 -15.07 6.23 7.95
N ALA A 36 -14.57 5.54 8.98
CA ALA A 36 -15.35 5.06 10.12
C ALA A 36 -15.40 6.05 11.30
N GLU A 37 -14.47 7.00 11.38
CA GLU A 37 -14.45 8.02 12.44
C GLU A 37 -14.85 9.40 11.90
N LYS A 38 -16.10 9.80 12.15
CA LYS A 38 -16.39 11.20 12.41
C LYS A 38 -16.07 11.46 13.88
N PRO A 39 -14.95 12.13 14.24
CA PRO A 39 -14.78 12.56 15.61
C PRO A 39 -15.85 13.62 15.92
N LYS A 40 -16.64 13.35 16.95
CA LYS A 40 -17.39 14.39 17.66
C LYS A 40 -16.39 15.38 18.20
N ASN A 41 -16.66 16.67 17.97
CA ASN A 41 -15.97 17.84 18.51
C ASN A 41 -15.27 17.58 19.86
N ASN A 42 -14.00 17.97 20.00
CA ASN A 42 -13.65 19.04 20.94
C ASN A 42 -12.16 19.46 20.96
N THR A 43 -12.01 20.78 21.06
CA THR A 43 -10.93 21.62 21.63
C THR A 43 -9.52 21.59 21.05
N THR A 44 -9.24 22.68 20.34
CA THR A 44 -7.95 23.29 20.04
C THR A 44 -7.09 23.51 21.29
N LEU A 45 -5.86 22.98 21.27
CA LEU A 45 -4.74 23.57 22.00
C LEU A 45 -3.70 24.03 20.98
N LYS A 46 -3.45 25.33 20.93
CA LYS A 46 -2.38 25.94 20.13
C LYS A 46 -1.06 25.72 20.87
N GLU A 47 -0.13 24.98 20.27
CA GLU A 47 1.29 25.16 20.56
C GLU A 47 1.99 25.66 19.30
N GLN A 48 2.46 26.91 19.39
CA GLN A 48 3.39 27.50 18.45
C GLN A 48 4.76 26.85 18.68
N THR A 49 5.29 26.18 17.67
CA THR A 49 6.73 26.02 17.53
C THR A 49 7.10 26.26 16.08
N ASN A 50 7.63 27.45 15.82
CA ASN A 50 8.33 27.79 14.60
C ASN A 50 9.62 26.97 14.55
N HIS A 51 9.72 26.03 13.62
CA HIS A 51 11.02 25.56 13.15
C HIS A 51 11.00 25.42 11.63
N VAL A 52 11.84 26.27 11.04
CA VAL A 52 12.20 26.32 9.62
C VAL A 52 12.69 24.93 9.21
N SER A 53 11.97 24.29 8.29
CA SER A 53 12.42 23.08 7.60
C SER A 53 12.82 23.45 6.18
N GLU A 54 14.11 23.47 5.92
CA GLU A 54 14.66 23.27 4.58
C GLU A 54 14.53 21.78 4.27
N SER A 55 13.49 21.41 3.53
CA SER A 55 13.42 20.14 2.81
C SER A 55 13.25 20.46 1.33
N THR A 56 14.38 20.64 0.66
CA THR A 56 14.48 20.71 -0.80
C THR A 56 14.41 19.29 -1.35
N GLU A 57 13.22 18.70 -1.35
CA GLU A 57 12.90 17.58 -2.23
C GLU A 57 11.74 18.02 -3.13
N LEU A 58 11.91 17.80 -4.43
CA LEU A 58 11.01 18.26 -5.50
C LEU A 58 9.54 18.00 -5.14
N LYS A 59 8.77 19.08 -5.00
CA LYS A 59 7.32 19.05 -5.20
C LYS A 59 7.08 18.78 -6.68
N GLN A 60 7.08 17.52 -7.09
CA GLN A 60 6.48 17.12 -8.36
C GLN A 60 4.98 17.43 -8.25
N HIS A 61 4.54 18.46 -8.97
CA HIS A 61 3.13 18.74 -9.16
C HIS A 61 2.60 17.67 -10.12
N HIS A 62 2.04 16.60 -9.57
CA HIS A 62 1.35 15.60 -10.39
C HIS A 62 0.06 16.23 -10.91
N PRO A 63 -0.22 16.15 -12.23
CA PRO A 63 -1.49 16.60 -12.76
C PRO A 63 -2.62 15.78 -12.15
N LEU A 64 -3.61 16.46 -11.58
CA LEU A 64 -4.84 15.81 -11.12
C LEU A 64 -5.66 15.44 -12.35
N LEU A 65 -6.19 14.21 -12.38
CA LEU A 65 -7.15 13.83 -13.41
C LEU A 65 -8.37 14.74 -13.31
N ASN A 66 -8.52 15.67 -14.26
CA ASN A 66 -9.69 16.53 -14.35
C ASN A 66 -10.96 15.69 -14.61
N ASP A 67 -12.09 16.15 -14.08
CA ASP A 67 -13.39 15.47 -14.12
C ASP A 67 -14.31 16.08 -15.20
N ASP A 68 -13.75 16.68 -16.24
CA ASP A 68 -14.48 17.43 -17.28
C ASP A 68 -15.33 16.58 -18.24
N SER A 69 -15.51 15.29 -17.96
CA SER A 69 -16.61 14.53 -18.54
C SER A 69 -17.92 15.22 -18.16
N ASN A 70 -18.73 15.62 -19.15
CA ASN A 70 -20.13 15.97 -18.95
C ASN A 70 -20.77 14.95 -17.97
N ASN A 71 -21.75 15.37 -17.14
CA ASN A 71 -22.46 14.52 -16.15
C ASN A 71 -23.28 13.35 -16.78
N GLU A 72 -22.82 12.82 -17.91
CA GLU A 72 -23.34 11.69 -18.63
C GLU A 72 -23.10 10.40 -17.83
N PRO A 73 -24.16 9.59 -17.61
CA PRO A 73 -24.07 8.39 -16.79
C PRO A 73 -23.35 7.23 -17.47
N PHE A 74 -23.03 7.37 -18.76
CA PHE A 74 -22.29 6.40 -19.56
C PHE A 74 -21.37 7.14 -20.53
N GLY A 75 -20.22 6.53 -20.83
CA GLY A 75 -19.29 7.06 -21.83
C GLY A 75 -17.86 6.63 -21.54
N VAL A 76 -16.99 6.84 -22.52
CA VAL A 76 -15.56 6.52 -22.44
C VAL A 76 -14.80 7.68 -23.04
N TRP A 77 -13.78 8.16 -22.33
CA TRP A 77 -12.94 9.27 -22.75
C TRP A 77 -11.48 8.93 -22.52
N ILE A 78 -10.61 9.55 -23.32
CA ILE A 78 -9.18 9.54 -23.09
C ILE A 78 -8.78 10.97 -22.75
N TYR A 79 -8.22 11.14 -21.55
CA TYR A 79 -7.56 12.36 -21.13
C TYR A 79 -6.10 12.30 -21.58
N THR A 80 -5.68 13.36 -22.25
CA THR A 80 -4.27 13.63 -22.56
C THR A 80 -3.87 14.97 -21.94
N ASN A 81 -2.66 15.04 -21.42
CA ASN A 81 -1.99 16.30 -21.14
C ASN A 81 -0.58 16.21 -21.72
N TYR A 82 -0.28 17.06 -22.68
CA TYR A 82 1.03 17.16 -23.30
C TYR A 82 1.54 18.59 -23.17
N ASN A 83 2.58 18.82 -22.38
CA ASN A 83 3.12 20.16 -22.08
C ASN A 83 2.04 21.21 -21.72
N ASP A 84 1.27 20.93 -20.66
CA ASP A 84 0.14 21.75 -20.19
C ASP A 84 -1.07 21.86 -21.15
N LEU A 85 -1.04 21.21 -22.32
CA LEU A 85 -2.18 21.15 -23.22
C LEU A 85 -3.08 19.96 -22.87
N GLU A 86 -4.12 20.24 -22.10
CA GLU A 86 -5.12 19.25 -21.73
C GLU A 86 -6.17 19.05 -22.83
N THR A 87 -6.39 17.79 -23.21
CA THR A 87 -7.44 17.39 -24.13
C THR A 87 -8.23 16.22 -23.56
N TYR A 88 -9.55 16.24 -23.79
CA TYR A 88 -10.45 15.20 -23.33
C TYR A 88 -11.23 14.64 -24.52
N THR A 89 -10.76 13.53 -25.06
CA THR A 89 -11.25 12.97 -26.33
C THR A 89 -12.32 11.91 -26.08
N PRO A 90 -13.59 12.15 -26.49
CA PRO A 90 -14.64 11.15 -26.37
C PRO A 90 -14.43 10.00 -27.36
N VAL A 91 -14.46 8.77 -26.84
CA VAL A 91 -14.42 7.56 -27.66
C VAL A 91 -15.82 7.30 -28.19
N LYS A 92 -15.97 7.34 -29.53
CA LYS A 92 -17.26 7.13 -30.19
C LYS A 92 -17.73 5.68 -30.03
N ILE A 93 -18.56 5.44 -29.03
CA ILE A 93 -19.15 4.14 -28.75
C ILE A 93 -20.66 4.24 -28.54
N THR A 94 -21.43 3.37 -29.18
CA THR A 94 -22.87 3.26 -28.92
C THR A 94 -23.12 2.51 -27.62
N PHE A 95 -24.27 2.74 -26.98
CA PHE A 95 -24.65 2.01 -25.77
C PHE A 95 -24.64 0.49 -25.97
N ILE A 96 -25.09 -0.02 -27.14
CA ILE A 96 -25.07 -1.45 -27.44
C ILE A 96 -23.63 -1.98 -27.52
N GLN A 97 -22.72 -1.26 -28.19
CA GLN A 97 -21.31 -1.63 -28.23
C GLN A 97 -20.66 -1.60 -26.84
N PHE A 98 -21.00 -0.61 -26.01
CA PHE A 98 -20.52 -0.52 -24.64
C PHE A 98 -20.98 -1.70 -23.78
N ILE A 99 -22.25 -2.10 -23.89
CA ILE A 99 -22.74 -3.31 -23.21
C ILE A 99 -22.05 -4.55 -23.78
N TYR A 100 -21.82 -4.61 -25.09
CA TYR A 100 -21.14 -5.73 -25.72
C TYR A 100 -19.71 -5.89 -25.20
N THR A 101 -18.94 -4.80 -25.07
CA THR A 101 -17.56 -4.85 -24.53
C THR A 101 -17.57 -5.42 -23.11
N ILE A 102 -18.50 -4.95 -22.26
CA ILE A 102 -18.65 -5.40 -20.88
C ILE A 102 -18.77 -6.93 -20.77
N PHE A 103 -19.46 -7.59 -21.70
CA PHE A 103 -19.67 -9.04 -21.68
C PHE A 103 -18.67 -9.86 -22.51
N HIS A 104 -17.79 -9.21 -23.27
CA HIS A 104 -16.81 -9.85 -24.14
C HIS A 104 -15.39 -9.36 -23.83
N PRO A 105 -14.68 -9.99 -22.88
CA PRO A 105 -13.36 -9.55 -22.43
C PRO A 105 -12.30 -9.38 -23.54
N TYR A 106 -12.44 -10.13 -24.62
CA TYR A 106 -11.54 -10.09 -25.78
C TYR A 106 -11.86 -8.98 -26.79
N TYR A 107 -12.98 -8.28 -26.64
CA TYR A 107 -13.34 -7.17 -27.51
C TYR A 107 -12.64 -5.91 -27.01
N SER A 108 -11.80 -5.31 -27.87
CA SER A 108 -11.16 -4.01 -27.63
C SER A 108 -11.80 -2.92 -28.46
N ILE A 109 -11.69 -1.68 -27.98
CA ILE A 109 -12.04 -0.47 -28.74
C ILE A 109 -10.73 0.21 -29.13
N PRO A 110 -10.35 0.22 -30.42
CA PRO A 110 -9.13 0.89 -30.84
C PRO A 110 -9.29 2.41 -30.72
N TYR A 111 -8.19 3.08 -30.41
CA TYR A 111 -8.10 4.55 -30.42
C TYR A 111 -6.80 5.00 -31.05
N SER A 112 -6.82 6.26 -31.51
CA SER A 112 -5.68 6.96 -32.11
C SER A 112 -5.79 8.43 -31.72
N LEU A 113 -4.67 9.03 -31.31
CA LEU A 113 -4.61 10.42 -30.83
C LEU A 113 -3.37 11.10 -31.39
N ASP A 114 -3.59 12.29 -31.92
CA ASP A 114 -2.58 13.33 -32.16
C ASP A 114 -2.44 14.13 -30.86
N VAL A 115 -1.33 13.94 -30.14
CA VAL A 115 -1.17 14.52 -28.79
C VAL A 115 -0.40 15.84 -28.81
N ASP A 116 0.45 16.05 -29.82
CA ASP A 116 1.21 17.29 -29.99
C ASP A 116 0.54 18.30 -30.97
N ASN A 117 -0.57 17.90 -31.60
CA ASN A 117 -1.35 18.65 -32.58
C ASN A 117 -0.58 18.99 -33.86
N ASP A 118 0.34 18.12 -34.29
CA ASP A 118 1.06 18.26 -35.55
C ASP A 118 0.25 17.78 -36.78
N GLY A 119 -0.92 17.17 -36.56
CA GLY A 119 -1.80 16.62 -37.57
C GLY A 119 -1.60 15.13 -37.85
N ASN A 120 -0.69 14.45 -37.13
CA ASN A 120 -0.46 13.01 -37.21
C ASN A 120 -0.83 12.34 -35.88
N ASP A 121 -1.34 11.12 -35.96
CA ASP A 121 -1.58 10.34 -34.73
C ASP A 121 -0.24 9.87 -34.14
N ASP A 122 0.07 10.25 -32.91
CA ASP A 122 1.28 9.87 -32.18
C ASP A 122 1.09 8.65 -31.28
N VAL A 123 -0.12 8.51 -30.75
CA VAL A 123 -0.47 7.50 -29.76
C VAL A 123 -1.62 6.66 -30.30
N HIS A 124 -1.43 5.34 -30.32
CA HIS A 124 -2.49 4.41 -30.68
C HIS A 124 -2.59 3.30 -29.64
N GLY A 125 -3.73 2.65 -29.59
CA GLY A 125 -3.93 1.64 -28.56
C GLY A 125 -5.31 1.02 -28.55
N ASN A 126 -5.57 0.30 -27.46
CA ASN A 126 -6.80 -0.44 -27.25
C ASN A 126 -7.38 -0.16 -25.86
N ILE A 127 -8.68 0.05 -25.82
CA ILE A 127 -9.44 0.15 -24.57
C ILE A 127 -10.16 -1.16 -24.34
N HIS A 128 -10.07 -1.67 -23.11
CA HIS A 128 -10.80 -2.84 -22.66
C HIS A 128 -11.72 -2.46 -21.50
N LEU A 129 -13.01 -2.80 -21.61
CA LEU A 129 -13.97 -2.67 -20.51
C LEU A 129 -14.74 -3.99 -20.40
N TYR A 130 -14.57 -4.73 -19.31
CA TYR A 130 -15.20 -6.03 -19.17
C TYR A 130 -15.50 -6.44 -17.73
N LEU A 131 -16.51 -7.30 -17.59
CA LEU A 131 -16.77 -8.01 -16.35
C LEU A 131 -15.61 -8.96 -16.06
N THR A 132 -15.03 -8.80 -14.89
CA THR A 132 -13.98 -9.69 -14.39
C THR A 132 -14.47 -10.46 -13.18
N SER A 133 -13.80 -11.56 -12.85
CA SER A 133 -14.03 -12.31 -11.63
C SER A 133 -12.75 -12.44 -10.85
N PHE A 134 -12.79 -12.04 -9.59
CA PHE A 134 -11.67 -12.23 -8.70
C PHE A 134 -11.75 -13.60 -8.03
N SER A 135 -10.64 -14.33 -8.02
CA SER A 135 -10.56 -15.74 -7.61
C SER A 135 -10.51 -15.96 -6.09
N SER A 136 -10.38 -14.92 -5.25
CA SER A 136 -10.08 -15.07 -3.82
C SER A 136 -11.05 -14.31 -2.88
N PRO A 137 -11.52 -14.88 -1.75
CA PRO A 137 -11.74 -16.30 -1.43
C PRO A 137 -13.15 -16.79 -1.82
N LYS A 138 -13.92 -15.98 -2.56
CA LYS A 138 -15.19 -16.35 -3.19
C LYS A 138 -15.28 -15.58 -4.49
N PHE A 139 -15.66 -16.25 -5.58
CA PHE A 139 -15.89 -15.64 -6.90
C PHE A 139 -16.64 -14.32 -6.72
N SER A 140 -15.91 -13.22 -6.88
CA SER A 140 -16.44 -11.88 -6.67
C SER A 140 -16.49 -11.22 -8.03
N PRO A 141 -17.67 -11.07 -8.64
CA PRO A 141 -17.77 -10.38 -9.91
C PRO A 141 -17.41 -8.90 -9.71
N GLY A 142 -16.76 -8.37 -10.72
CA GLY A 142 -16.31 -6.99 -10.75
C GLY A 142 -16.25 -6.47 -12.16
N MET A 143 -15.66 -5.30 -12.28
CA MET A 143 -15.43 -4.62 -13.55
C MET A 143 -13.95 -4.28 -13.65
N LYS A 144 -13.38 -4.46 -14.83
CA LYS A 144 -12.02 -4.02 -15.18
C LYS A 144 -12.10 -3.02 -16.33
N VAL A 145 -11.36 -1.94 -16.19
CA VAL A 145 -11.03 -1.01 -17.28
C VAL A 145 -9.54 -1.08 -17.52
N SER A 146 -9.14 -1.15 -18.78
CA SER A 146 -7.74 -1.24 -19.18
C SER A 146 -7.48 -0.34 -20.37
N LEU A 147 -6.30 0.27 -20.38
CA LEU A 147 -5.79 1.07 -21.47
C LEU A 147 -4.44 0.51 -21.89
N ASP A 148 -4.38 -0.05 -23.10
CA ASP A 148 -3.15 -0.46 -23.75
C ASP A 148 -2.72 0.66 -24.68
N THR A 149 -1.51 1.16 -24.49
CA THR A 149 -0.96 2.32 -25.20
C THR A 149 0.33 1.93 -25.91
N GLU A 150 0.47 2.37 -27.15
CA GLU A 150 1.72 2.39 -27.89
C GLU A 150 2.00 3.82 -28.36
N VAL A 151 3.17 4.33 -28.02
CA VAL A 151 3.65 5.68 -28.34
C VAL A 151 4.65 5.60 -29.47
N LYS A 152 4.45 6.39 -30.54
CA LYS A 152 5.38 6.46 -31.66
C LYS A 152 6.65 7.22 -31.28
N GLU A 153 7.76 6.88 -31.94
CA GLU A 153 9.11 7.37 -31.62
C GLU A 153 9.33 8.89 -31.81
N ASN A 154 8.35 9.63 -32.33
CA ASN A 154 8.49 11.04 -32.70
C ASN A 154 8.06 12.03 -31.61
N ILE A 155 7.49 11.56 -30.48
CA ILE A 155 7.12 12.46 -29.38
C ILE A 155 8.39 12.99 -28.71
N ASP A 156 8.43 14.30 -28.44
CA ASP A 156 9.56 14.94 -27.78
C ASP A 156 9.76 14.36 -26.36
N THR A 157 10.87 13.67 -26.15
CA THR A 157 11.28 13.13 -24.84
C THR A 157 11.54 14.22 -23.78
N GLN A 158 11.58 15.49 -24.17
CA GLN A 158 11.63 16.63 -23.25
C GLN A 158 10.25 17.15 -22.86
N ALA A 159 9.17 16.55 -23.35
CA ALA A 159 7.82 16.87 -22.96
C ALA A 159 7.35 16.03 -21.77
N GLU A 160 6.42 16.57 -20.99
CA GLU A 160 5.63 15.75 -20.08
C GLU A 160 4.39 15.19 -20.80
N LEU A 161 4.01 13.97 -20.44
CA LEU A 161 2.85 13.30 -21.02
C LEU A 161 2.02 12.63 -19.93
N THR A 162 0.75 12.98 -19.86
CA THR A 162 -0.27 12.21 -19.15
C THR A 162 -1.20 11.56 -20.15
N LEU A 163 -1.47 10.27 -19.97
CA LEU A 163 -2.50 9.56 -20.70
C LEU A 163 -3.35 8.75 -19.72
N ALA A 164 -4.67 8.97 -19.74
CA ALA A 164 -5.58 8.24 -18.88
C ALA A 164 -6.92 7.95 -19.54
N LEU A 165 -7.43 6.76 -19.31
CA LEU A 165 -8.78 6.34 -19.61
C LEU A 165 -9.72 6.78 -18.51
N ASP A 166 -10.87 7.32 -18.87
CA ASP A 166 -12.02 7.55 -17.98
C ASP A 166 -13.25 6.83 -18.53
N ALA A 167 -13.83 5.95 -17.74
CA ALA A 167 -14.98 5.14 -18.12
C ALA A 167 -16.13 5.34 -17.13
N HIS A 168 -17.25 5.85 -17.63
CA HIS A 168 -18.50 5.96 -16.89
C HIS A 168 -19.36 4.72 -17.11
N ILE A 169 -19.66 4.03 -16.01
CA ILE A 169 -20.32 2.74 -15.98
C ILE A 169 -21.66 2.90 -15.26
N PRO A 170 -22.79 2.78 -15.98
CA PRO A 170 -24.11 2.89 -15.38
C PRO A 170 -24.31 1.84 -14.27
N ALA A 171 -24.78 2.29 -13.12
CA ALA A 171 -25.21 1.40 -12.05
C ALA A 171 -26.67 0.99 -12.30
N PHE A 172 -26.87 -0.04 -13.12
CA PHE A 172 -28.19 -0.49 -13.62
C PHE A 172 -29.26 -0.72 -12.54
N LEU A 173 -28.87 -0.97 -11.29
CA LEU A 173 -29.78 -1.24 -10.17
C LEU A 173 -30.00 -0.05 -9.22
N SER A 174 -29.12 0.97 -9.22
CA SER A 174 -29.19 2.08 -8.25
C SER A 174 -29.46 3.44 -8.88
N GLY A 175 -29.53 3.50 -10.22
CA GLY A 175 -29.81 4.71 -10.99
C GLY A 175 -28.65 5.71 -11.07
N GLY A 176 -27.54 5.48 -10.36
CA GLY A 176 -26.31 6.27 -10.47
C GLY A 176 -25.33 5.70 -11.49
N TYR A 177 -24.07 6.13 -11.40
CA TYR A 177 -22.97 5.56 -12.19
C TYR A 177 -21.66 5.58 -11.41
N ILE A 178 -20.69 4.83 -11.91
CA ILE A 178 -19.33 4.72 -11.38
C ILE A 178 -18.38 5.23 -12.45
N SER A 179 -17.45 6.11 -12.09
CA SER A 179 -16.31 6.46 -12.95
C SER A 179 -15.09 5.70 -12.45
N LEU A 180 -14.44 5.01 -13.39
CA LEU A 180 -13.13 4.42 -13.18
C LEU A 180 -12.14 5.14 -14.09
N LYS A 181 -11.01 5.56 -13.52
CA LYS A 181 -9.90 6.09 -14.29
C LYS A 181 -8.65 5.25 -14.10
N THR A 182 -7.91 5.03 -15.18
CA THR A 182 -6.62 4.34 -15.16
C THR A 182 -5.70 4.95 -16.21
N GLY A 183 -4.42 5.13 -15.90
CA GLY A 183 -3.49 5.76 -16.82
C GLY A 183 -2.10 5.90 -16.22
N TYR A 184 -1.26 6.68 -16.88
CA TYR A 184 0.07 7.00 -16.42
C TYR A 184 0.45 8.45 -16.68
N TYR A 185 1.45 8.92 -15.96
CA TYR A 185 2.14 10.17 -16.15
C TYR A 185 3.64 9.91 -16.30
N SER A 186 4.21 10.43 -17.38
CA SER A 186 5.65 10.50 -17.65
C SER A 186 6.12 11.94 -17.43
N PRO A 187 6.99 12.20 -16.45
CA PRO A 187 7.53 13.52 -16.19
C PRO A 187 8.40 14.07 -17.33
N GLN A 188 8.58 15.39 -17.33
CA GLN A 188 9.49 16.05 -18.26
C GLN A 188 10.92 15.51 -18.15
N ASN A 189 11.58 15.27 -19.29
CA ASN A 189 12.93 14.72 -19.41
C ASN A 189 13.10 13.26 -18.95
N GLU A 190 11.99 12.54 -18.74
CA GLU A 190 11.99 11.10 -18.54
C GLU A 190 11.69 10.38 -19.86
N THR A 191 12.06 9.09 -19.94
CA THR A 191 11.72 8.29 -21.12
C THR A 191 10.23 7.97 -21.11
N ILE A 192 9.49 8.48 -22.09
CA ILE A 192 8.08 8.12 -22.30
C ILE A 192 8.01 6.64 -22.70
N PRO A 193 7.16 5.83 -22.05
CA PRO A 193 7.04 4.44 -22.41
C PRO A 193 6.60 4.20 -23.84
N LYS A 194 7.33 3.37 -24.57
CA LYS A 194 6.95 2.97 -25.94
C LYS A 194 5.66 2.16 -25.93
N LYS A 195 5.54 1.25 -24.97
CA LYS A 195 4.29 0.52 -24.72
C LYS A 195 4.02 0.45 -23.24
N ILE A 196 2.76 0.60 -22.90
CA ILE A 196 2.31 0.51 -21.52
C ILE A 196 0.86 0.05 -21.45
N THR A 197 0.60 -0.90 -20.57
CA THR A 197 -0.74 -1.29 -20.17
C THR A 197 -1.03 -0.75 -18.78
N THR A 198 -2.15 -0.06 -18.62
CA THR A 198 -2.68 0.32 -17.30
C THR A 198 -4.05 -0.30 -17.12
N GLY A 199 -4.34 -0.75 -15.90
CA GLY A 199 -5.58 -1.44 -15.59
C GLY A 199 -6.09 -1.12 -14.20
N PHE A 200 -7.40 -0.93 -14.08
CA PHE A 200 -8.05 -0.76 -12.79
C PHE A 200 -9.31 -1.60 -12.70
N SER A 201 -9.39 -2.38 -11.63
CA SER A 201 -10.52 -3.26 -11.40
C SER A 201 -11.09 -3.11 -10.01
N TYR A 202 -12.41 -3.28 -9.89
CA TYR A 202 -13.11 -3.26 -8.61
C TYR A 202 -14.22 -4.32 -8.55
N THR A 203 -14.48 -4.87 -7.38
CA THR A 203 -15.62 -5.79 -7.14
C THR A 203 -16.93 -5.06 -6.87
N PHE A 204 -18.05 -5.64 -7.31
CA PHE A 204 -19.37 -5.12 -6.98
C PHE A 204 -19.77 -5.39 -5.52
N ASN A 205 -20.08 -4.32 -4.78
CA ASN A 205 -20.40 -4.37 -3.35
C ASN A 205 -21.61 -5.23 -2.96
N PHE A 206 -22.63 -5.31 -3.81
CA PHE A 206 -23.91 -5.94 -3.46
C PHE A 206 -23.83 -7.47 -3.44
N LEU A 207 -22.75 -8.07 -3.94
CA LEU A 207 -22.56 -9.53 -3.99
C LEU A 207 -21.52 -10.05 -3.00
N THR A 208 -20.63 -9.20 -2.48
CA THR A 208 -19.41 -9.66 -1.80
C THR A 208 -19.44 -9.57 -0.27
N ASN A 209 -20.63 -9.41 0.35
CA ASN A 209 -20.75 -9.17 1.80
C ASN A 209 -19.73 -8.15 2.29
N ASN A 210 -19.71 -6.98 1.63
CA ASN A 210 -18.85 -5.85 1.98
C ASN A 210 -17.34 -6.02 1.72
N LYS A 211 -16.87 -7.10 1.09
CA LYS A 211 -15.46 -7.27 0.70
C LYS A 211 -15.21 -6.56 -0.63
N ARG A 212 -14.80 -5.29 -0.57
CA ARG A 212 -14.28 -4.59 -1.74
C ARG A 212 -12.88 -5.09 -2.03
N MET A 213 -12.66 -5.54 -3.26
CA MET A 213 -11.33 -5.80 -3.80
C MET A 213 -11.03 -4.75 -4.86
N PHE A 214 -9.77 -4.31 -4.90
CA PHE A 214 -9.22 -3.50 -5.97
C PHE A 214 -8.04 -4.22 -6.58
N GLN A 215 -7.93 -4.12 -7.89
CA GLN A 215 -6.73 -4.50 -8.62
C GLN A 215 -6.23 -3.33 -9.44
N LEU A 216 -4.93 -3.07 -9.35
CA LEU A 216 -4.23 -2.00 -10.05
C LEU A 216 -3.12 -2.66 -10.87
N ASP A 217 -3.06 -2.37 -12.15
CA ASP A 217 -2.07 -2.93 -13.08
C ASP A 217 -1.34 -1.77 -13.78
N ILE A 218 0.00 -1.83 -13.82
CA ILE A 218 0.87 -0.96 -14.62
C ILE A 218 1.96 -1.86 -15.19
N VAL A 219 2.04 -1.95 -16.51
CA VAL A 219 2.97 -2.83 -17.19
C VAL A 219 3.63 -2.05 -18.33
N PRO A 220 4.72 -1.32 -18.05
CA PRO A 220 5.54 -0.72 -19.10
C PRO A 220 6.35 -1.82 -19.83
N GLU A 221 6.75 -1.55 -21.08
CA GLU A 221 7.67 -2.44 -21.82
C GLU A 221 9.04 -2.47 -21.13
N LEU A 222 9.62 -3.67 -21.03
CA LEU A 222 10.88 -3.92 -20.32
C LEU A 222 12.03 -3.09 -20.93
N GLN A 223 12.97 -2.67 -20.07
CA GLN A 223 14.21 -1.90 -20.37
C GLN A 223 14.10 -0.37 -20.22
N GLU A 224 12.95 0.18 -19.86
CA GLU A 224 12.82 1.61 -19.59
C GLU A 224 13.32 1.97 -18.19
N THR A 225 14.43 2.71 -18.12
CA THR A 225 15.03 3.13 -16.84
C THR A 225 14.43 4.42 -16.28
N GLY A 226 13.42 4.98 -16.94
CA GLY A 226 12.78 6.24 -16.58
C GLY A 226 11.88 6.12 -15.36
N ASN A 227 11.49 7.26 -14.79
CA ASN A 227 10.49 7.32 -13.74
C ASN A 227 9.08 7.35 -14.33
N LEU A 228 8.14 6.69 -13.66
CA LEU A 228 6.75 6.60 -14.11
C LEU A 228 5.80 6.76 -12.93
N THR A 229 4.66 7.39 -13.16
CA THR A 229 3.57 7.45 -12.19
C THR A 229 2.31 6.80 -12.76
N GLY A 230 1.81 5.76 -12.09
CA GLY A 230 0.48 5.22 -12.36
C GLY A 230 -0.63 6.05 -11.74
N LEU A 231 -1.72 6.22 -12.48
CA LEU A 231 -2.87 7.03 -12.11
C LEU A 231 -4.10 6.14 -12.02
N PHE A 232 -4.78 6.14 -10.88
CA PHE A 232 -6.01 5.38 -10.70
C PHE A 232 -7.05 6.19 -9.97
N SER A 233 -8.29 6.18 -10.44
CA SER A 233 -9.38 6.85 -9.74
C SER A 233 -10.66 6.02 -9.69
N TYR A 234 -11.34 6.10 -8.55
CA TYR A 234 -12.65 5.52 -8.30
C TYR A 234 -13.61 6.60 -7.81
N SER A 235 -14.65 6.86 -8.60
CA SER A 235 -15.70 7.80 -8.24
C SER A 235 -17.10 7.19 -8.36
N THR A 236 -18.01 7.56 -7.47
CA THR A 236 -19.42 7.15 -7.54
C THR A 236 -20.34 8.37 -7.60
N PHE A 237 -21.37 8.31 -8.42
CA PHE A 237 -22.30 9.41 -8.66
C PHE A 237 -23.75 8.99 -8.42
N THR A 238 -24.60 9.94 -8.05
CA THR A 238 -26.06 9.75 -8.02
C THR A 238 -26.65 9.76 -9.43
N SER A 239 -27.94 9.42 -9.53
CA SER A 239 -28.73 9.59 -10.76
C SER A 239 -28.81 11.03 -11.27
N THR A 240 -28.54 12.01 -10.40
CA THR A 240 -28.50 13.44 -10.72
C THR A 240 -27.10 13.94 -11.06
N GLY A 241 -26.11 13.05 -11.18
CA GLY A 241 -24.71 13.42 -11.44
C GLY A 241 -23.95 13.97 -10.22
N THR A 242 -24.50 13.87 -9.01
CA THR A 242 -23.82 14.35 -7.80
C THR A 242 -22.79 13.32 -7.34
N LYS A 243 -21.52 13.74 -7.27
CA LYS A 243 -20.41 12.91 -6.79
C LYS A 243 -20.55 12.61 -5.29
N LYS A 244 -20.50 11.33 -4.93
CA LYS A 244 -20.62 10.83 -3.54
C LYS A 244 -19.29 10.40 -2.95
N ILE A 245 -18.44 9.80 -3.78
CA ILE A 245 -17.12 9.28 -3.40
C ILE A 245 -16.19 9.68 -4.54
N ASN A 246 -15.01 10.20 -4.20
CA ASN A 246 -13.89 10.40 -5.10
C ASN A 246 -12.63 9.87 -4.43
N LYS A 247 -11.83 9.08 -5.13
CA LYS A 247 -10.58 8.52 -4.63
C LYS A 247 -9.59 8.44 -5.76
N THR A 248 -8.47 9.11 -5.60
CA THR A 248 -7.37 9.03 -6.57
C THR A 248 -6.15 8.45 -5.87
N PHE A 249 -5.54 7.48 -6.53
CA PHE A 249 -4.30 6.82 -6.13
C PHE A 249 -3.25 7.15 -7.18
N LEU A 250 -2.12 7.66 -6.71
CA LEU A 250 -0.92 7.79 -7.52
C LEU A 250 0.11 6.80 -7.01
N VAL A 251 0.79 6.12 -7.93
CA VAL A 251 1.89 5.22 -7.59
C VAL A 251 3.09 5.59 -8.43
N ASP A 252 4.12 6.14 -7.80
CA ASP A 252 5.36 6.51 -8.49
C ASP A 252 6.39 5.39 -8.36
N PHE A 253 7.15 5.15 -9.43
CA PHE A 253 8.24 4.18 -9.49
C PHE A 253 9.51 4.83 -10.00
N ALA A 254 10.62 4.49 -9.35
CA ALA A 254 11.97 4.89 -9.76
C ALA A 254 12.95 3.73 -9.54
N PRO A 255 13.39 3.03 -10.61
CA PRO A 255 12.93 3.14 -12.00
C PRO A 255 11.52 2.58 -12.19
N ALA A 256 10.92 2.81 -13.37
CA ALA A 256 9.68 2.17 -13.80
C ALA A 256 9.79 0.63 -13.71
N THR A 257 8.70 0.00 -13.29
CA THR A 257 8.61 -1.45 -13.11
C THR A 257 7.19 -1.91 -13.40
N GLU A 258 7.06 -3.15 -13.86
CA GLU A 258 5.79 -3.87 -13.80
C GLU A 258 5.28 -3.89 -12.36
N LEU A 259 3.97 -3.67 -12.20
CA LEU A 259 3.27 -3.73 -10.94
C LEU A 259 1.84 -4.23 -11.15
N HIS A 260 1.53 -5.32 -10.45
CA HIS A 260 0.17 -5.79 -10.22
C HIS A 260 -0.11 -5.78 -8.72
N ILE A 261 -1.11 -5.00 -8.29
CA ILE A 261 -1.58 -4.98 -6.90
C ILE A 261 -2.95 -5.59 -6.85
N THR A 262 -3.16 -6.56 -5.96
CA THR A 262 -4.49 -6.99 -5.53
C THR A 262 -4.65 -6.71 -4.05
N THR A 263 -5.67 -5.94 -3.67
CA THR A 263 -5.95 -5.64 -2.26
C THR A 263 -7.37 -5.97 -1.86
N ILE A 264 -7.55 -6.48 -0.62
CA ILE A 264 -8.84 -6.65 0.04
C ILE A 264 -8.80 -5.86 1.36
N PRO A 265 -9.09 -4.54 1.35
CA PRO A 265 -8.79 -3.68 2.49
C PRO A 265 -9.49 -4.09 3.79
N LYS A 266 -10.76 -4.52 3.78
CA LYS A 266 -11.43 -5.02 5.01
C LYS A 266 -10.77 -6.24 5.64
N GLN A 267 -9.99 -6.98 4.87
CA GLN A 267 -9.28 -8.15 5.34
C GLN A 267 -7.79 -7.89 5.55
N LEU A 268 -7.33 -6.65 5.35
CA LEU A 268 -5.93 -6.25 5.48
C LEU A 268 -4.99 -7.07 4.59
N LYS A 269 -5.50 -7.59 3.46
CA LYS A 269 -4.74 -8.44 2.54
C LYS A 269 -4.27 -7.63 1.35
N VAL A 270 -3.01 -7.79 0.97
CA VAL A 270 -2.46 -7.19 -0.23
C VAL A 270 -1.41 -8.10 -0.84
N HIS A 271 -1.45 -8.19 -2.16
CA HIS A 271 -0.53 -8.98 -2.97
C HIS A 271 0.06 -8.07 -4.04
N TYR A 272 1.37 -8.16 -4.22
CA TYR A 272 2.14 -7.43 -5.21
C TYR A 272 2.87 -8.42 -6.11
N GLU A 273 2.79 -8.22 -7.42
CA GLU A 273 3.60 -8.91 -8.41
C GLU A 273 4.34 -7.87 -9.23
N PHE A 274 5.64 -8.07 -9.41
CA PHE A 274 6.53 -7.21 -10.19
C PHE A 274 7.09 -7.93 -11.43
N GLY A 275 6.71 -9.19 -11.61
CA GLY A 275 7.00 -10.00 -12.80
C GLY A 275 8.45 -9.97 -13.23
N GLU A 276 8.67 -9.65 -14.50
CA GLU A 276 9.98 -9.68 -15.15
C GLU A 276 10.86 -8.47 -14.79
N SER A 277 10.31 -7.45 -14.12
CA SER A 277 11.01 -6.23 -13.69
C SER A 277 11.73 -6.37 -12.33
N SER A 278 11.72 -7.57 -11.74
CA SER A 278 12.35 -7.85 -10.44
C SER A 278 13.89 -7.81 -10.49
N GLY A 279 14.52 -7.72 -9.31
CA GLY A 279 15.97 -7.75 -9.14
C GLY A 279 16.65 -6.38 -9.04
N VAL A 280 15.99 -5.30 -9.44
CA VAL A 280 16.54 -3.93 -9.40
C VAL A 280 16.16 -3.22 -8.10
N LYS A 281 16.98 -2.29 -7.62
CA LYS A 281 16.61 -1.42 -6.51
C LYS A 281 15.55 -0.42 -6.97
N THR A 282 14.37 -0.46 -6.37
CA THR A 282 13.23 0.36 -6.80
C THR A 282 12.66 1.15 -5.65
N LYS A 283 12.44 2.46 -5.87
CA LYS A 283 11.66 3.31 -4.97
C LYS A 283 10.22 3.34 -5.47
N ILE A 284 9.27 3.00 -4.59
CA ILE A 284 7.83 3.03 -4.87
C ILE A 284 7.17 4.02 -3.93
N ARG A 285 6.36 4.95 -4.45
CA ARG A 285 5.66 5.94 -3.63
C ARG A 285 4.17 5.87 -3.89
N PHE A 286 3.40 5.54 -2.86
CA PHE A 286 1.95 5.54 -2.90
C PHE A 286 1.40 6.82 -2.31
N GLN A 287 0.56 7.50 -3.07
CA GLN A 287 -0.12 8.71 -2.65
C GLN A 287 -1.63 8.52 -2.74
N THR A 288 -2.33 8.94 -1.70
CA THR A 288 -3.79 9.07 -1.74
C THR A 288 -4.17 10.54 -1.76
N ILE A 289 -4.96 10.91 -2.75
CA ILE A 289 -5.43 12.28 -2.94
C ILE A 289 -6.93 12.35 -2.65
N GLU A 290 -7.32 13.32 -1.83
CA GLU A 290 -8.72 13.64 -1.52
C GLU A 290 -8.93 15.14 -1.78
N GLY A 291 -9.61 15.47 -2.89
CA GLY A 291 -9.67 16.85 -3.39
C GLY A 291 -8.31 17.27 -3.99
N THR A 292 -7.75 18.39 -3.51
CA THR A 292 -6.45 18.91 -3.96
C THR A 292 -5.30 18.61 -2.98
N GLN A 293 -5.58 17.88 -1.89
CA GLN A 293 -4.60 17.63 -0.83
C GLN A 293 -4.14 16.18 -0.82
N THR A 294 -2.82 15.98 -0.79
CA THR A 294 -2.20 14.70 -0.46
C THR A 294 -2.47 14.41 1.02
N LYS A 295 -3.29 13.39 1.27
CA LYS A 295 -3.67 13.00 2.63
C LYS A 295 -2.56 12.21 3.31
N MET A 296 -1.91 11.36 2.53
CA MET A 296 -0.89 10.44 3.04
C MET A 296 0.05 10.01 1.92
N MET A 297 1.32 9.89 2.27
CA MET A 297 2.36 9.44 1.37
C MET A 297 3.17 8.32 2.03
N HIS A 298 3.19 7.17 1.38
CA HIS A 298 4.01 6.03 1.76
C HIS A 298 5.11 5.86 0.72
N SER A 299 6.37 5.82 1.15
CA SER A 299 7.51 5.56 0.27
C SER A 299 8.22 4.29 0.70
N PHE A 300 8.56 3.46 -0.26
CA PHE A 300 9.31 2.21 -0.12
C PHE A 300 10.56 2.32 -0.96
N THR A 301 11.68 1.83 -0.48
CA THR A 301 12.86 1.57 -1.29
C THR A 301 13.26 0.13 -1.03
N ILE A 302 13.10 -0.71 -2.05
CA ILE A 302 13.25 -2.16 -1.96
C ILE A 302 14.51 -2.56 -2.74
N ASN A 303 15.36 -3.43 -2.16
CA ASN A 303 16.63 -3.82 -2.77
C ASN A 303 17.05 -5.27 -2.40
N PRO A 304 17.10 -6.19 -3.37
CA PRO A 304 16.52 -6.08 -4.72
C PRO A 304 14.99 -6.12 -4.66
N LEU A 305 14.29 -5.58 -5.68
CA LEU A 305 12.85 -5.74 -5.83
C LEU A 305 12.51 -7.24 -6.02
N PRO A 306 11.64 -7.86 -5.20
CA PRO A 306 11.22 -9.25 -5.40
C PRO A 306 10.33 -9.40 -6.63
N ALA A 307 10.18 -10.61 -7.18
CA ALA A 307 9.19 -10.88 -8.24
C ALA A 307 7.75 -10.86 -7.69
N TYR A 308 7.58 -11.28 -6.43
CA TYR A 308 6.31 -11.11 -5.74
C TYR A 308 6.50 -10.86 -4.24
N MET A 309 5.52 -10.18 -3.63
CA MET A 309 5.39 -10.13 -2.18
C MET A 309 3.91 -10.08 -1.77
N SER A 310 3.55 -10.79 -0.72
CA SER A 310 2.18 -10.90 -0.24
C SER A 310 2.10 -10.69 1.27
N PHE A 311 1.00 -10.07 1.71
CA PHE A 311 0.75 -9.74 3.10
C PHE A 311 -0.70 -10.09 3.44
N ASP A 312 -0.87 -10.90 4.48
CA ASP A 312 -2.16 -11.31 5.02
C ASP A 312 -2.16 -11.08 6.53
N LEU A 313 -2.88 -10.03 6.96
CA LEU A 313 -3.09 -9.73 8.37
C LEU A 313 -4.54 -10.06 8.75
N THR A 314 -4.72 -11.13 9.53
CA THR A 314 -6.03 -11.52 10.05
C THR A 314 -6.16 -11.10 11.50
N LEU A 315 -6.95 -10.06 11.78
CA LEU A 315 -7.19 -9.55 13.15
C LEU A 315 -8.42 -10.15 13.85
N LEU A 316 -9.25 -10.92 13.17
CA LEU A 316 -10.43 -11.57 13.74
C LEU A 316 -10.26 -13.09 13.68
N GLY A 317 -10.46 -13.79 14.79
CA GLY A 317 -10.27 -15.24 14.85
C GLY A 317 -8.84 -15.60 15.28
N GLU A 318 -8.09 -16.28 14.41
CA GLU A 318 -6.77 -16.86 14.75
C GLU A 318 -5.64 -15.83 14.94
N HIS A 319 -5.91 -14.52 14.74
CA HIS A 319 -4.95 -13.42 14.99
C HIS A 319 -3.55 -13.71 14.43
N THR A 320 -3.47 -13.75 13.09
CA THR A 320 -2.29 -14.20 12.36
C THR A 320 -1.78 -13.13 11.42
N PHE A 321 -0.48 -13.13 11.20
CA PHE A 321 0.21 -12.38 10.16
C PHE A 321 1.01 -13.37 9.32
N LEU A 322 0.82 -13.31 8.01
CA LEU A 322 1.62 -14.03 7.04
C LEU A 322 2.17 -13.03 6.02
N TYR A 323 3.49 -13.06 5.86
CA TYR A 323 4.18 -12.40 4.77
C TYR A 323 5.00 -13.44 4.02
N GLU A 324 4.98 -13.35 2.69
CA GLU A 324 5.70 -14.24 1.78
C GLU A 324 6.26 -13.46 0.58
N SER A 325 7.45 -13.83 0.15
CA SER A 325 8.14 -13.33 -1.06
C SER A 325 9.03 -14.41 -1.65
N ASP A 326 9.37 -14.30 -2.94
CA ASP A 326 10.29 -15.20 -3.63
C ASP A 326 11.76 -15.05 -3.18
N THR A 327 12.15 -13.86 -2.72
CA THR A 327 13.53 -13.58 -2.31
C THR A 327 13.61 -12.74 -1.04
N SER A 328 14.76 -12.82 -0.38
CA SER A 328 15.11 -11.88 0.70
C SER A 328 15.52 -10.54 0.11
N TYR A 329 15.19 -9.44 0.80
CA TYR A 329 15.53 -8.08 0.38
C TYR A 329 15.64 -7.11 1.55
N ASP A 330 16.25 -5.96 1.30
CA ASP A 330 16.25 -4.82 2.20
C ASP A 330 15.10 -3.89 1.85
N ILE A 331 14.48 -3.29 2.86
CA ILE A 331 13.45 -2.28 2.65
C ILE A 331 13.64 -1.07 3.56
N THR A 332 13.62 0.11 2.95
CA THR A 332 13.43 1.38 3.65
C THR A 332 12.01 1.86 3.42
N TYR A 333 11.24 1.98 4.48
CA TYR A 333 9.90 2.56 4.48
C TYR A 333 9.92 3.93 5.13
N THR A 334 9.25 4.89 4.50
CA THR A 334 9.02 6.22 5.05
C THR A 334 7.55 6.54 4.94
N MET A 335 6.95 6.95 6.06
CA MET A 335 5.58 7.45 6.12
C MET A 335 5.59 8.94 6.41
N GLU A 336 4.99 9.72 5.52
CA GLU A 336 4.80 11.16 5.71
C GLU A 336 3.31 11.45 5.85
N SER A 337 2.92 11.93 7.04
CA SER A 337 1.57 12.42 7.30
C SER A 337 1.58 13.95 7.33
N THR A 338 0.81 14.55 6.43
CA THR A 338 0.67 16.01 6.32
C THR A 338 -0.07 16.64 7.50
N GLN A 339 -0.79 15.84 8.30
CA GLN A 339 -1.55 16.36 9.45
C GLN A 339 -0.67 16.67 10.67
N ASN A 340 0.44 15.97 10.87
CA ASN A 340 1.26 16.06 12.09
C ASN A 340 2.78 16.20 11.85
N ASN A 341 3.22 16.37 10.60
CA ASN A 341 4.64 16.48 10.21
C ASN A 341 5.55 15.36 10.78
N THR A 342 4.95 14.24 11.18
CA THR A 342 5.65 13.13 11.83
C THR A 342 6.11 12.18 10.75
N ILE A 343 7.40 12.25 10.43
CA ILE A 343 8.04 11.31 9.51
C ILE A 343 8.50 10.12 10.33
N VAL A 344 7.90 8.96 10.06
CA VAL A 344 8.36 7.67 10.60
C VAL A 344 9.13 6.98 9.50
N LYS A 345 10.39 6.65 9.76
CA LYS A 345 11.22 5.86 8.86
C LYS A 345 11.55 4.53 9.50
N LEU A 346 11.33 3.45 8.78
CA LEU A 346 11.67 2.08 9.15
C LEU A 346 12.67 1.53 8.15
N GLU A 347 13.76 0.97 8.64
CA GLU A 347 14.71 0.21 7.84
C GLU A 347 14.69 -1.24 8.29
N LEU A 348 14.50 -2.15 7.34
CA LEU A 348 14.63 -3.59 7.53
C LEU A 348 15.74 -4.08 6.60
N THR A 349 16.70 -4.81 7.15
CA THR A 349 17.80 -5.43 6.39
C THR A 349 17.68 -6.94 6.49
N GLY A 350 17.78 -7.62 5.36
CA GLY A 350 17.64 -9.08 5.28
C GLY A 350 16.24 -9.55 5.64
N LEU A 351 15.19 -8.93 5.06
CA LEU A 351 13.80 -9.38 5.29
C LEU A 351 13.64 -10.79 4.72
N PRO A 352 13.36 -11.82 5.56
CA PRO A 352 13.36 -13.21 5.12
C PRO A 352 12.19 -13.49 4.17
N THR A 353 12.30 -14.49 3.30
CA THR A 353 11.25 -14.86 2.31
C THR A 353 9.89 -15.19 2.91
N ARG A 354 9.83 -15.51 4.21
CA ARG A 354 8.58 -15.81 4.90
C ARG A 354 8.62 -15.34 6.35
N VAL A 355 7.56 -14.68 6.79
CA VAL A 355 7.30 -14.35 8.19
C VAL A 355 5.89 -14.79 8.55
N LYS A 356 5.77 -15.74 9.45
CA LYS A 356 4.50 -16.12 10.08
C LYS A 356 4.52 -15.71 11.54
N ALA A 357 3.53 -14.93 11.96
CA ALA A 357 3.34 -14.62 13.37
C ALA A 357 1.89 -14.91 13.77
N ASP A 358 1.71 -15.65 14.87
CA ASP A 358 0.42 -15.94 15.46
C ASP A 358 0.41 -15.37 16.88
N TRP A 359 -0.67 -14.71 17.31
CA TRP A 359 -0.78 -14.24 18.68
C TRP A 359 -2.19 -14.44 19.22
N GLY A 360 -2.34 -14.35 20.53
CA GLY A 360 -3.66 -14.46 21.12
C GLY A 360 -3.70 -13.94 22.54
N LEU A 361 -4.87 -13.43 22.91
CA LEU A 361 -5.22 -13.08 24.28
C LEU A 361 -6.56 -13.73 24.60
N ASN A 362 -6.58 -14.57 25.62
CA ASN A 362 -7.79 -15.20 26.12
C ASN A 362 -7.98 -14.79 27.58
N VAL A 363 -9.11 -14.13 27.86
CA VAL A 363 -9.53 -13.75 29.20
C VAL A 363 -10.82 -14.48 29.51
N LYS A 364 -10.80 -15.39 30.49
CA LYS A 364 -12.00 -16.02 31.04
C LYS A 364 -12.42 -15.25 32.28
N ILE A 365 -13.72 -15.00 32.43
CA ILE A 365 -14.27 -14.23 33.55
C ILE A 365 -14.60 -15.13 34.75
N LEU A 366 -14.96 -16.39 34.52
CA LEU A 366 -15.23 -17.38 35.58
C LEU A 366 -14.66 -18.78 35.24
N PRO A 367 -13.71 -19.30 36.04
CA PRO A 367 -12.87 -18.55 36.97
C PRO A 367 -12.03 -17.49 36.23
N LEU A 368 -11.75 -16.35 36.87
CA LEU A 368 -10.96 -15.29 36.26
C LEU A 368 -9.58 -15.84 35.89
N SER A 369 -9.25 -15.86 34.62
CA SER A 369 -7.92 -16.27 34.14
C SER A 369 -7.58 -15.55 32.84
N ALA A 370 -6.30 -15.30 32.63
CA ALA A 370 -5.81 -14.71 31.40
C ALA A 370 -4.65 -15.56 30.86
N SER A 371 -4.67 -15.87 29.58
CA SER A 371 -3.52 -16.39 28.85
C SER A 371 -3.23 -15.54 27.64
N ALA A 372 -1.96 -15.34 27.34
CA ALA A 372 -1.51 -14.72 26.12
C ALA A 372 -0.41 -15.56 25.47
N TYR A 373 -0.30 -15.51 24.16
CA TYR A 373 0.83 -16.05 23.45
C TYR A 373 1.21 -15.21 22.23
N VAL A 374 2.46 -15.35 21.81
CA VAL A 374 3.02 -14.87 20.55
C VAL A 374 3.94 -15.98 20.04
N ASP A 375 3.75 -16.38 18.80
CA ASP A 375 4.58 -17.35 18.09
C ASP A 375 5.04 -16.73 16.77
N LEU A 376 6.34 -16.57 16.61
CA LEU A 376 6.98 -16.04 15.42
C LEU A 376 7.83 -17.14 14.79
N ASN A 377 7.62 -17.33 13.50
CA ASN A 377 8.31 -18.30 12.68
C ASN A 377 8.65 -17.68 11.32
N MET A 378 9.94 -17.46 11.09
CA MET A 378 10.48 -16.91 9.84
C MET A 378 11.36 -17.94 9.13
N SER A 379 11.54 -17.78 7.81
CA SER A 379 12.46 -18.63 7.05
C SER A 379 13.91 -18.45 7.50
N ASP A 380 14.32 -17.19 7.74
CA ASP A 380 15.65 -16.83 8.22
C ASP A 380 15.60 -15.72 9.29
N ASN A 381 16.75 -15.40 9.89
CA ASN A 381 16.85 -14.27 10.81
C ASN A 381 16.67 -12.97 10.02
N LEU A 382 16.19 -11.94 10.70
CA LEU A 382 16.14 -10.59 10.16
C LEU A 382 17.36 -9.83 10.69
N ASP A 383 18.26 -9.42 9.80
CA ASP A 383 19.58 -8.91 10.17
C ASP A 383 19.47 -7.63 11.00
N LYS A 384 18.59 -6.72 10.58
CA LYS A 384 18.37 -5.45 11.26
C LYS A 384 16.95 -4.94 11.12
N VAL A 385 16.44 -4.38 12.21
CA VAL A 385 15.25 -3.50 12.25
C VAL A 385 15.69 -2.18 12.85
N ALA A 386 15.43 -1.06 12.17
CA ALA A 386 15.70 0.26 12.74
C ALA A 386 14.53 1.21 12.52
N LEU A 387 14.09 1.83 13.61
CA LEU A 387 12.97 2.78 13.64
C LEU A 387 13.50 4.18 13.95
N TYR A 388 13.13 5.13 13.11
CA TYR A 388 13.51 6.54 13.17
C TYR A 388 12.26 7.41 13.27
N PHE A 389 12.35 8.48 14.03
CA PHE A 389 11.31 9.49 14.15
C PHE A 389 11.87 10.86 13.76
N ASN A 390 11.01 11.71 13.18
CA ASN A 390 11.25 13.14 12.94
C ASN A 390 12.58 13.43 12.22
N ASN A 391 12.89 12.65 11.18
CA ASN A 391 14.11 12.78 10.37
C ASN A 391 15.43 12.66 11.16
N SER A 392 15.40 11.99 12.33
CA SER A 392 16.63 11.71 13.09
C SER A 392 17.63 10.91 12.25
N LYS A 393 18.92 11.28 12.32
CA LYS A 393 20.01 10.49 11.73
C LYS A 393 20.30 9.20 12.50
N LYS A 394 19.90 9.13 13.77
CA LYS A 394 20.07 7.96 14.64
C LYS A 394 18.72 7.26 14.87
N PRO A 395 18.67 5.93 14.86
CA PRO A 395 17.43 5.22 15.17
C PRO A 395 17.05 5.41 16.63
N PHE A 396 15.76 5.62 16.88
CA PHE A 396 15.18 5.56 18.22
C PHE A 396 15.22 4.13 18.77
N MET A 397 15.01 3.14 17.90
CA MET A 397 15.10 1.72 18.21
C MET A 397 15.84 1.00 17.11
N GLU A 398 16.82 0.19 17.47
CA GLU A 398 17.54 -0.71 16.56
C GLU A 398 17.55 -2.12 17.15
N ILE A 399 17.26 -3.11 16.33
CA ILE A 399 17.37 -4.52 16.66
C ILE A 399 18.30 -5.16 15.64
N LYS A 400 19.25 -5.96 16.12
CA LYS A 400 20.18 -6.73 15.28
C LYS A 400 20.04 -8.22 15.57
N ASP A 401 20.15 -9.04 14.52
CA ASP A 401 19.97 -10.49 14.56
C ASP A 401 18.62 -10.88 15.17
N PHE A 402 17.52 -10.35 14.62
CA PHE A 402 16.18 -10.67 15.12
C PHE A 402 15.82 -12.13 14.77
N PRO A 403 15.35 -12.92 15.75
CA PRO A 403 15.40 -14.37 15.69
C PRO A 403 14.35 -14.97 14.77
N LYS A 404 14.77 -15.91 13.90
CA LYS A 404 13.85 -16.66 13.04
C LYS A 404 12.79 -17.47 13.78
N ARG A 405 13.02 -17.79 15.06
CA ARG A 405 12.00 -18.34 15.95
C ARG A 405 11.93 -17.56 17.26
N LEU A 406 10.73 -17.12 17.61
CA LEU A 406 10.46 -16.53 18.92
C LEU A 406 9.08 -17.00 19.39
N TYR A 407 9.03 -17.64 20.54
CA TYR A 407 7.79 -18.06 21.18
C TYR A 407 7.72 -17.47 22.58
N LEU A 408 6.56 -16.92 22.93
CA LEU A 408 6.24 -16.46 24.28
C LEU A 408 4.83 -16.90 24.61
N LYS A 409 4.65 -17.52 25.77
CA LYS A 409 3.34 -17.88 26.31
C LYS A 409 3.27 -17.50 27.78
N GLY A 410 2.16 -16.92 28.20
CA GLY A 410 1.88 -16.60 29.59
C GLY A 410 0.49 -17.05 29.99
N TYR A 411 0.33 -17.41 31.26
CA TYR A 411 -0.96 -17.69 31.89
C TYR A 411 -0.95 -17.21 33.33
N ILE A 412 -2.08 -16.69 33.80
CA ILE A 412 -2.34 -16.37 35.20
C ILE A 412 -3.80 -16.68 35.53
N ASP A 413 -4.05 -17.22 36.72
CA ASP A 413 -5.38 -17.48 37.25
C ASP A 413 -5.79 -16.54 38.38
N SER A 414 -7.03 -16.70 38.85
CA SER A 414 -7.63 -15.92 39.95
C SER A 414 -6.93 -16.09 41.29
N HIS A 415 -6.11 -17.13 41.45
CA HIS A 415 -5.30 -17.40 42.65
C HIS A 415 -3.86 -16.91 42.49
N LEU A 416 -3.60 -16.06 41.48
CA LEU A 416 -2.27 -15.55 41.15
C LEU A 416 -1.24 -16.65 40.89
N LYS A 417 -1.70 -17.86 40.51
CA LYS A 417 -0.84 -18.92 39.99
C LYS A 417 -0.68 -18.73 38.51
N GLY A 418 0.51 -18.98 38.00
CA GLY A 418 0.78 -18.75 36.61
C GLY A 418 2.08 -19.31 36.12
N TYR A 419 2.28 -19.16 34.81
CA TYR A 419 3.53 -19.50 34.18
C TYR A 419 3.85 -18.54 33.04
N ILE A 420 5.13 -18.44 32.72
CA ILE A 420 5.65 -17.84 31.50
C ILE A 420 6.63 -18.83 30.89
N THR A 421 6.43 -19.14 29.61
CA THR A 421 7.35 -19.90 28.78
C THR A 421 7.83 -19.01 27.66
N ALA A 422 9.14 -18.95 27.45
CA ALA A 422 9.74 -18.24 26.33
C ALA A 422 10.80 -19.10 25.66
N TYR A 423 10.83 -19.08 24.34
CA TYR A 423 11.85 -19.73 23.52
C TYR A 423 12.29 -18.75 22.44
N LYS A 424 13.61 -18.71 22.20
CA LYS A 424 14.22 -17.94 21.14
C LYS A 424 15.25 -18.82 20.44
N TYR A 425 15.26 -18.75 19.12
CA TYR A 425 16.35 -19.29 18.32
C TYR A 425 16.67 -18.39 17.12
N SER A 426 17.91 -17.88 17.09
CA SER A 426 18.52 -17.25 15.92
C SER A 426 19.86 -17.88 15.53
N GLY A 427 20.52 -18.64 16.41
CA GLY A 427 21.91 -19.06 16.23
C GLY A 427 22.93 -18.01 16.65
N ALA A 428 22.50 -16.80 17.07
CA ALA A 428 23.36 -15.73 17.56
C ALA A 428 22.66 -14.88 18.66
N PRO A 429 23.39 -13.98 19.35
CA PRO A 429 22.78 -13.06 20.29
C PRO A 429 22.02 -11.93 19.57
N THR A 430 20.71 -11.83 19.82
CA THR A 430 19.90 -10.68 19.39
C THR A 430 20.23 -9.47 20.25
N GLN A 431 20.46 -8.32 19.63
CA GLN A 431 20.72 -7.07 20.35
C GLN A 431 19.58 -6.08 20.10
N LEU A 432 18.95 -5.60 21.16
CA LEU A 432 17.98 -4.51 21.14
C LEU A 432 18.65 -3.27 21.72
N THR A 433 18.76 -2.22 20.92
CA THR A 433 19.26 -0.91 21.29
C THR A 433 18.13 0.10 21.22
N THR A 434 17.92 0.86 22.29
CA THR A 434 16.95 1.95 22.33
C THR A 434 17.65 3.24 22.73
N VAL A 435 17.42 4.31 21.97
CA VAL A 435 17.99 5.63 22.24
C VAL A 435 16.85 6.57 22.60
N PHE A 436 16.95 7.21 23.76
CA PHE A 436 16.04 8.29 24.13
C PHE A 436 16.81 9.58 24.38
N SER A 437 16.30 10.67 23.80
CA SER A 437 16.87 12.00 23.97
C SER A 437 15.99 12.81 24.92
N LEU A 438 16.59 13.37 25.97
CA LEU A 438 15.93 14.28 26.90
C LEU A 438 16.74 15.58 26.97
N SER A 439 16.27 16.63 26.30
CA SER A 439 17.00 17.89 26.14
C SER A 439 18.40 17.64 25.53
N LYS A 440 19.49 17.95 26.25
CA LYS A 440 20.87 17.70 25.81
C LYS A 440 21.40 16.29 26.11
N TRP A 441 20.62 15.46 26.80
CA TRP A 441 21.04 14.11 27.19
C TRP A 441 20.59 13.09 26.15
N GLU A 442 21.52 12.26 25.70
CA GLU A 442 21.24 11.04 24.92
C GLU A 442 21.50 9.84 25.83
N VAL A 443 20.46 9.05 26.08
CA VAL A 443 20.59 7.83 26.87
C VAL A 443 20.36 6.64 25.97
N THR A 444 21.33 5.72 25.98
CA THR A 444 21.29 4.49 25.20
C THR A 444 21.12 3.30 26.13
N GLY A 445 20.06 2.53 25.91
CA GLY A 445 19.85 1.22 26.55
C GLY A 445 20.18 0.11 25.56
N VAL A 446 21.01 -0.86 25.97
CA VAL A 446 21.32 -2.05 25.17
C VAL A 446 20.90 -3.29 25.95
N LEU A 447 20.11 -4.14 25.30
CA LEU A 447 19.69 -5.44 25.81
C LEU A 447 20.18 -6.54 24.85
N THR A 448 20.96 -7.48 25.36
CA THR A 448 21.43 -8.63 24.58
C THR A 448 20.70 -9.89 25.03
N VAL A 449 20.09 -10.59 24.07
CA VAL A 449 19.33 -11.82 24.29
C VAL A 449 20.01 -12.98 23.57
N LYS A 450 20.48 -13.96 24.33
CA LYS A 450 21.02 -15.20 23.78
C LYS A 450 19.91 -16.21 23.50
N ASP A 451 20.18 -17.16 22.61
CA ASP A 451 19.31 -18.32 22.42
C ASP A 451 19.09 -19.07 23.73
N GLY A 452 17.90 -19.63 23.86
CA GLY A 452 17.57 -20.41 25.03
C GLY A 452 16.09 -20.64 25.22
N TYR A 453 15.82 -21.34 26.31
CA TYR A 453 14.50 -21.68 26.79
C TYR A 453 14.37 -21.18 28.24
N LEU A 454 13.27 -20.49 28.51
CA LEU A 454 12.89 -20.02 29.84
C LEU A 454 11.51 -20.59 30.17
N SER A 455 11.38 -21.20 31.34
CA SER A 455 10.09 -21.56 31.91
C SER A 455 10.07 -21.16 33.38
N VAL A 456 9.13 -20.29 33.74
CA VAL A 456 8.92 -19.83 35.12
C VAL A 456 7.50 -20.16 35.50
N THR A 457 7.32 -20.86 36.62
CA THR A 457 6.03 -21.14 37.23
C THR A 457 6.00 -20.50 38.62
N TRP A 458 4.88 -19.89 39.00
CA TRP A 458 4.72 -19.31 40.33
C TRP A 458 3.33 -19.57 40.90
N GLY A 459 3.24 -19.41 42.21
CA GLY A 459 1.99 -19.32 42.96
C GLY A 459 2.28 -18.49 44.21
N ILE A 460 1.54 -17.41 44.39
CA ILE A 460 1.63 -16.61 45.62
C ILE A 460 0.70 -17.28 46.64
N PRO A 461 1.19 -17.56 47.88
CA PRO A 461 0.38 -18.17 48.94
C PRO A 461 -0.91 -17.44 49.24
#